data_AF-A0A4S5BLC4-F1
#
_entry.id   AF-A0A4S5BLC4-F1
#
_cell.length_a   1.000
_cell.length_b   1.000
_cell.length_c   1.000
_cell.angle_alpha   90.00
_cell.angle_beta   90.00
_cell.angle_gamma   90.00
#
_symmetry.space_group_name_H-M   'P 1'
#
loop_
_entity.id
_entity.type
_entity.pdbx_description
1 polymer ?
#
loop_
_entity_poly.entity_id
_entity_poly.type
_entity_poly.pdbx_seq_one_letter_code
_entity_poly.pdbx_strand_id
1 'polypeptide(L)'
;MLSNGDGLCYYDLHKELVGMAIDRAEPAPSKQPGLWRVWPKDALSSLKDLRKDLEINRNRDMNWIRMMERQSSERHIGLWAQLQEPRPGQLQLLLTDEDGYTGTAQAEHAQQLANEPTQAATTIAKQLNRFGNTAFHALDVQVQCKQPWFLPASQLNQLRRDALAQLEHNRAAGYKRPERAAPVEPPVPFPEDTLTYLANVLNHQAHDFYIKHGVQVVDAAYEADQELGEVSLMITKHCVRFSMSLCPKQAKGVIGVKGTIKAEPLHLINGKEKLTLRFDCKPCEMHVVGKIKPGVLQQQKQAVAQSRSQGVPMTFYRKRPAHL
;
A
#
# COMPACT_ATOMS: atom_id res chain seq x y z
N MET A 1 16.19 14.95 9.45
CA MET A 1 17.59 14.72 9.90
C MET A 1 18.32 14.05 8.74
N LEU A 2 19.54 14.47 8.39
CA LEU A 2 20.34 13.78 7.37
C LEU A 2 21.04 12.56 7.96
N SER A 3 21.35 11.57 7.13
CA SER A 3 21.99 10.33 7.55
C SER A 3 23.01 9.85 6.55
N ASN A 4 24.00 9.10 7.03
CA ASN A 4 25.03 8.50 6.19
C ASN A 4 24.38 7.57 5.15
N GLY A 5 24.79 7.72 3.90
CA GLY A 5 24.24 7.01 2.74
C GLY A 5 23.07 7.71 2.06
N ASP A 6 22.57 8.84 2.59
CA ASP A 6 21.50 9.59 1.93
C ASP A 6 21.88 10.00 0.50
N GLY A 7 20.85 10.17 -0.33
CA GLY A 7 20.98 10.76 -1.66
C GLY A 7 20.58 12.23 -1.61
N LEU A 8 21.49 13.07 -2.07
CA LEU A 8 21.26 14.48 -2.33
C LEU A 8 21.23 14.71 -3.84
N CYS A 9 20.57 15.77 -4.28
CA CYS A 9 20.57 16.19 -5.66
C CYS A 9 20.48 17.72 -5.79
N TYR A 10 20.97 18.23 -6.90
CA TYR A 10 20.90 19.65 -7.23
C TYR A 10 20.78 19.82 -8.75
N TYR A 11 20.44 21.02 -9.19
CA TYR A 11 20.42 21.35 -10.62
C TYR A 11 21.73 22.05 -11.02
N ASP A 12 22.35 21.59 -12.09
CA ASP A 12 23.52 22.26 -12.68
C ASP A 12 23.12 23.57 -13.40
N LEU A 13 24.07 24.28 -14.02
CA LEU A 13 23.77 25.53 -14.73
C LEU A 13 22.86 25.33 -15.96
N HIS A 14 22.80 24.11 -16.49
CA HIS A 14 21.94 23.72 -17.60
C HIS A 14 20.56 23.21 -17.14
N LYS A 15 20.29 23.22 -15.83
CA LYS A 15 19.07 22.67 -15.20
C LYS A 15 18.94 21.15 -15.35
N GLU A 16 20.06 20.45 -15.48
CA GLU A 16 20.12 18.99 -15.40
C GLU A 16 20.23 18.56 -13.94
N LEU A 17 19.51 17.49 -13.56
CA LEU A 17 19.53 16.98 -12.19
C LEU A 17 20.80 16.16 -11.96
N VAL A 18 21.66 16.64 -11.08
CA VAL A 18 22.88 15.93 -10.65
C VAL A 18 22.60 15.26 -9.31
N GLY A 19 22.83 13.95 -9.25
CA GLY A 19 22.74 13.16 -8.02
C GLY A 19 24.09 13.06 -7.31
N MET A 20 24.05 13.08 -5.98
CA MET A 20 25.22 13.01 -5.12
C MET A 20 24.90 12.12 -3.91
N ALA A 21 25.52 10.94 -3.84
CA ALA A 21 25.47 10.11 -2.65
C ALA A 21 26.40 10.68 -1.57
N ILE A 22 25.98 10.68 -0.31
CA ILE A 22 26.83 11.10 0.81
C ILE A 22 27.26 9.90 1.64
N ASP A 23 28.55 9.79 1.92
CA ASP A 23 29.09 8.74 2.80
C ASP A 23 28.97 9.15 4.27
N ARG A 24 29.10 10.45 4.55
CA ARG A 24 29.06 10.98 5.92
C ARG A 24 28.22 12.26 6.00
N ALA A 25 27.39 12.35 7.03
CA ALA A 25 26.62 13.53 7.40
C ALA A 25 26.78 13.80 8.90
N GLU A 26 27.23 15.00 9.25
CA GLU A 26 27.40 15.43 10.65
C GLU A 26 26.70 16.79 10.86
N PRO A 27 26.14 17.06 12.05
CA PRO A 27 25.68 18.40 12.39
C PRO A 27 26.82 19.40 12.21
N ALA A 28 26.54 20.55 11.59
CA ALA A 28 27.57 21.56 11.40
C ALA A 28 28.06 22.11 12.76
N PRO A 29 29.33 22.53 12.90
CA PRO A 29 29.86 23.09 14.15
C PRO A 29 29.18 24.39 14.62
N SER A 30 28.30 24.97 13.80
CA SER A 30 27.50 26.12 14.19
C SER A 30 26.39 25.69 15.16
N LYS A 31 26.13 26.49 16.20
CA LYS A 31 24.99 26.29 17.11
C LYS A 31 23.59 26.46 16.46
N GLN A 32 23.51 26.54 15.13
CA GLN A 32 22.24 26.66 14.40
C GLN A 32 21.64 25.28 14.16
N PRO A 33 20.43 25.00 14.67
CA PRO A 33 19.75 23.74 14.40
C PRO A 33 19.42 23.62 12.90
N GLY A 34 19.59 22.42 12.34
CA GLY A 34 19.27 22.13 10.94
C GLY A 34 20.40 22.34 9.93
N LEU A 35 21.57 22.83 10.35
CA LEU A 35 22.74 22.94 9.49
C LEU A 35 23.60 21.66 9.55
N TRP A 36 24.03 21.16 8.39
CA TRP A 36 24.78 19.91 8.25
C TRP A 36 26.07 20.11 7.46
N ARG A 37 27.12 19.40 7.87
CA ARG A 37 28.32 19.17 7.07
C ARG A 37 28.22 17.77 6.47
N VAL A 38 28.34 17.69 5.15
CA VAL A 38 28.24 16.42 4.41
C VAL A 38 29.50 16.16 3.62
N TRP A 39 29.85 14.88 3.47
CA TRP A 39 30.94 14.41 2.64
C TRP A 39 30.37 13.51 1.55
N PRO A 40 30.41 13.95 0.29
CA PRO A 40 30.00 13.13 -0.84
C PRO A 40 30.90 11.92 -1.00
N LYS A 41 30.36 10.86 -1.60
CA LYS A 41 31.12 9.68 -1.99
C LYS A 41 32.13 10.01 -3.10
N ASP A 42 31.71 10.82 -4.06
CA ASP A 42 32.55 11.27 -5.17
C ASP A 42 33.34 12.53 -4.79
N ALA A 43 34.46 12.79 -5.47
CA ALA A 43 35.27 13.99 -5.21
C ALA A 43 34.47 15.27 -5.51
N LEU A 44 34.61 16.31 -4.69
CA LEU A 44 33.90 17.59 -4.93
C LEU A 44 34.21 18.19 -6.31
N SER A 45 35.40 17.94 -6.86
CA SER A 45 35.80 18.40 -8.19
C SER A 45 35.08 17.67 -9.34
N SER A 46 34.53 16.48 -9.12
CA SER A 46 33.74 15.76 -10.14
C SER A 46 32.27 16.15 -10.14
N LEU A 47 31.82 16.91 -9.13
CA LEU A 47 30.44 17.39 -9.01
C LEU A 47 30.25 18.67 -9.83
N LYS A 48 29.80 18.49 -11.08
CA LYS A 48 29.58 19.56 -12.06
C LYS A 48 28.76 20.71 -11.47
N ASP A 49 29.25 21.94 -11.61
CA ASP A 49 28.59 23.19 -11.21
C ASP A 49 28.18 23.31 -9.73
N LEU A 50 28.69 22.43 -8.87
CA LEU A 50 28.50 22.53 -7.42
C LEU A 50 29.24 23.77 -6.90
N ARG A 51 28.50 24.68 -6.27
CA ARG A 51 29.03 25.96 -5.80
C ARG A 51 28.35 26.40 -4.51
N LYS A 52 28.94 27.41 -3.87
CA LYS A 52 28.37 28.04 -2.69
C LYS A 52 26.97 28.60 -3.01
N ASP A 53 26.08 28.53 -2.01
CA ASP A 53 24.70 29.04 -2.06
C ASP A 53 23.79 28.34 -3.10
N LEU A 54 24.19 27.15 -3.58
CA LEU A 54 23.36 26.30 -4.42
C LEU A 54 22.34 25.53 -3.58
N GLU A 55 21.09 25.50 -4.04
CA GLU A 55 20.03 24.71 -3.41
C GLU A 55 20.27 23.20 -3.64
N ILE A 56 20.29 22.45 -2.55
CA ILE A 56 20.43 21.00 -2.54
C ILE A 56 19.15 20.38 -1.98
N ASN A 57 18.60 19.43 -2.72
CA ASN A 57 17.43 18.65 -2.35
C ASN A 57 17.86 17.25 -1.88
N ARG A 58 17.02 16.60 -1.07
CA ARG A 58 17.19 15.21 -0.68
C ARG A 58 16.28 14.33 -1.53
N ASN A 59 16.84 13.43 -2.32
CA ASN A 59 16.07 12.50 -3.16
C ASN A 59 16.03 11.07 -2.61
N ARG A 60 16.86 10.75 -1.61
CA ARG A 60 16.86 9.44 -0.96
C ARG A 60 17.15 9.56 0.54
N ASP A 61 16.25 9.02 1.34
CA ASP A 61 16.38 8.92 2.80
C ASP A 61 16.77 7.48 3.19
N MET A 62 18.02 7.27 3.59
CA MET A 62 18.49 5.93 3.95
C MET A 62 17.92 5.40 5.25
N ASN A 63 17.58 6.25 6.20
CA ASN A 63 16.92 5.80 7.43
C ASN A 63 15.50 5.37 7.14
N TRP A 64 14.77 6.11 6.30
CA TRP A 64 13.43 5.74 5.87
C TRP A 64 13.45 4.41 5.10
N ILE A 65 14.39 4.23 4.16
CA ILE A 65 14.52 2.96 3.43
C ILE A 65 14.81 1.80 4.39
N ARG A 66 15.80 1.94 5.29
CA ARG A 66 16.12 0.90 6.27
C ARG A 66 14.96 0.61 7.21
N MET A 67 14.15 1.60 7.55
CA MET A 67 12.93 1.43 8.33
C MET A 67 11.88 0.63 7.55
N MET A 68 11.70 0.93 6.26
CA MET A 68 10.75 0.24 5.38
C MET A 68 11.17 -1.20 5.06
N GLU A 69 12.47 -1.48 4.96
CA GLU A 69 13.02 -2.82 4.70
C GLU A 69 12.95 -3.74 5.92
N ARG A 70 12.86 -3.16 7.13
CA ARG A 70 12.74 -3.95 8.36
C ARG A 70 11.30 -4.43 8.53
N GLN A 71 11.17 -5.56 9.20
CA GLN A 71 9.87 -6.02 9.67
C GLN A 71 9.25 -4.94 10.56
N SER A 72 8.14 -4.37 10.08
CA SER A 72 7.55 -3.16 10.67
C SER A 72 6.67 -3.47 11.88
N SER A 73 6.06 -4.66 11.90
CA SER A 73 5.23 -5.13 13.02
C SER A 73 5.01 -6.64 12.93
N GLU A 74 4.85 -7.25 14.10
CA GLU A 74 4.29 -8.59 14.26
C GLU A 74 3.11 -8.49 15.23
N ARG A 75 2.02 -9.20 14.92
CA ARG A 75 0.87 -9.33 15.83
C ARG A 75 0.64 -10.80 16.10
N HIS A 76 0.85 -11.19 17.36
CA HIS A 76 0.47 -12.50 17.88
C HIS A 76 -0.76 -12.39 18.77
N ILE A 77 -1.51 -13.47 18.86
CA ILE A 77 -2.65 -13.67 19.75
C ILE A 77 -2.11 -14.27 21.05
N GLY A 78 -2.40 -13.65 22.20
CA GLY A 78 -2.05 -14.22 23.50
C GLY A 78 -2.88 -15.47 23.81
N LEU A 79 -2.27 -16.47 24.44
CA LEU A 79 -2.99 -17.61 25.01
C LEU A 79 -2.45 -18.05 26.37
N TRP A 80 -3.31 -18.70 27.16
CA TRP A 80 -2.95 -19.43 28.37
C TRP A 80 -2.96 -20.92 28.08
N ALA A 81 -1.92 -21.63 28.51
CA ALA A 81 -1.84 -23.08 28.38
C ALA A 81 -1.91 -23.74 29.76
N GLN A 82 -2.79 -24.73 29.92
CA GLN A 82 -2.93 -25.51 31.14
C GLN A 82 -2.81 -27.00 30.81
N LEU A 83 -1.74 -27.63 31.29
CA LEU A 83 -1.57 -29.08 31.25
C LEU A 83 -2.04 -29.68 32.58
N GLN A 84 -2.94 -30.66 32.52
CA GLN A 84 -3.45 -31.37 33.69
C GLN A 84 -3.52 -32.88 33.46
N GLU A 85 -3.56 -33.65 34.55
CA GLU A 85 -3.78 -35.10 34.55
C GLU A 85 -5.15 -35.40 35.19
N PRO A 86 -6.27 -35.32 34.44
CA PRO A 86 -7.61 -35.53 34.99
C PRO A 86 -7.82 -36.96 35.52
N ARG A 87 -7.18 -37.95 34.88
CA ARG A 87 -7.20 -39.36 35.28
C ARG A 87 -5.78 -39.93 35.23
N PRO A 88 -5.43 -40.88 36.11
CA PRO A 88 -4.11 -41.51 36.10
C PRO A 88 -3.73 -42.00 34.70
N GLY A 89 -2.58 -41.55 34.19
CA GLY A 89 -2.10 -41.96 32.87
C GLY A 89 -2.65 -41.14 31.69
N GLN A 90 -3.59 -40.22 31.92
CA GLN A 90 -4.21 -39.41 30.89
C GLN A 90 -3.86 -37.93 31.07
N LEU A 91 -3.17 -37.35 30.10
CA LEU A 91 -2.92 -35.92 30.00
C LEU A 91 -4.03 -35.21 29.24
N GLN A 92 -4.27 -33.97 29.62
CA GLN A 92 -5.09 -33.03 28.89
C GLN A 92 -4.40 -31.67 28.84
N LEU A 93 -4.26 -31.11 27.64
CA LEU A 93 -3.82 -29.74 27.43
C LEU A 93 -5.03 -28.89 27.01
N LEU A 94 -5.31 -27.85 27.77
CA LEU A 94 -6.26 -26.80 27.45
C LEU A 94 -5.48 -25.55 27.03
N LEU A 95 -5.83 -24.98 25.88
CA LEU A 95 -5.39 -23.67 25.43
C LEU A 95 -6.60 -22.72 25.44
N THR A 96 -6.42 -21.51 25.94
CA THR A 96 -7.44 -20.45 25.91
C THR A 96 -6.83 -19.18 25.33
N ASP A 97 -7.40 -18.58 24.29
CA ASP A 97 -6.89 -17.34 23.71
C ASP A 97 -7.43 -16.07 24.38
N GLU A 98 -6.85 -14.91 24.06
CA GLU A 98 -7.25 -13.59 24.57
C GLU A 98 -8.70 -13.18 24.22
N ASP A 99 -9.30 -13.80 23.20
CA ASP A 99 -10.69 -13.59 22.79
C ASP A 99 -11.65 -14.60 23.46
N GLY A 100 -11.12 -15.52 24.29
CA GLY A 100 -11.88 -16.50 25.07
C GLY A 100 -12.18 -17.83 24.35
N TYR A 101 -11.62 -18.06 23.16
CA TYR A 101 -11.73 -19.36 22.48
C TYR A 101 -10.83 -20.40 23.13
N THR A 102 -11.29 -21.65 23.12
CA THR A 102 -10.55 -22.75 23.71
C THR A 102 -10.23 -23.84 22.71
N GLY A 103 -9.11 -24.53 22.91
CA GLY A 103 -8.74 -25.75 22.21
C GLY A 103 -8.26 -26.78 23.22
N THR A 104 -8.60 -28.04 23.01
CA THR A 104 -8.26 -29.12 23.96
C THR A 104 -7.77 -30.33 23.21
N ALA A 105 -6.69 -30.94 23.71
CA ALA A 105 -6.24 -32.24 23.27
C ALA A 105 -5.92 -33.13 24.48
N GLN A 106 -5.98 -34.44 24.25
CA GLN A 106 -5.69 -35.46 25.26
C GLN A 106 -4.68 -36.46 24.70
N ALA A 107 -3.83 -36.99 25.58
CA ALA A 107 -2.91 -38.06 25.24
C ALA A 107 -2.69 -38.97 26.45
N GLU A 108 -2.43 -40.25 26.19
CA GLU A 108 -2.01 -41.19 27.23
C GLU A 108 -0.50 -41.10 27.42
N HIS A 109 -0.02 -41.14 28.67
CA HIS A 109 1.42 -41.17 28.98
C HIS A 109 1.79 -42.39 29.82
N ALA A 110 3.06 -42.78 29.75
CA ALA A 110 3.62 -43.71 30.73
C ALA A 110 3.74 -43.02 32.10
N GLN A 111 3.28 -43.68 33.17
CA GLN A 111 3.39 -43.17 34.54
C GLN A 111 4.81 -43.37 35.09
N GLN A 112 5.79 -42.76 34.43
CA GLN A 112 7.21 -42.80 34.79
C GLN A 112 7.60 -41.45 35.38
N LEU A 113 8.22 -41.47 36.56
CA LEU A 113 8.73 -40.26 37.19
C LEU A 113 9.93 -39.71 36.40
N ALA A 114 10.08 -38.40 36.39
CA ALA A 114 11.25 -37.75 35.84
C ALA A 114 12.50 -38.04 36.66
N ASN A 115 13.65 -38.20 35.98
CA ASN A 115 14.95 -38.36 36.64
C ASN A 115 15.32 -37.14 37.52
N GLU A 116 14.84 -35.96 37.14
CA GLU A 116 14.96 -34.73 37.93
C GLU A 116 13.57 -34.17 38.30
N PRO A 117 12.93 -34.70 39.37
CA PRO A 117 11.56 -34.36 39.74
C PRO A 117 11.31 -32.86 39.95
N THR A 118 12.31 -32.16 40.51
CA THR A 118 12.23 -30.72 40.81
C THR A 118 12.20 -29.85 39.56
N GLN A 119 12.74 -30.32 38.43
CA GLN A 119 12.80 -29.57 37.17
C GLN A 119 11.75 -30.02 36.15
N ALA A 120 11.02 -31.11 36.42
CA ALA A 120 10.08 -31.71 35.48
C ALA A 120 9.02 -30.70 35.00
N ALA A 121 8.34 -30.03 35.93
CA ALA A 121 7.31 -29.04 35.61
C ALA A 121 7.84 -27.87 34.77
N THR A 122 9.00 -27.31 35.13
CA THR A 122 9.66 -26.24 34.38
C THR A 122 10.05 -26.67 32.97
N THR A 123 10.53 -27.91 32.82
CA THR A 123 10.90 -28.47 31.52
C THR A 123 9.68 -28.66 30.63
N ILE A 124 8.59 -29.20 31.18
CA ILE A 124 7.30 -29.36 30.48
C ILE A 124 6.77 -27.99 30.04
N ALA A 125 6.75 -27.00 30.95
CA ALA A 125 6.29 -25.65 30.63
C ALA A 125 7.10 -25.01 29.50
N LYS A 126 8.44 -25.13 29.52
CA LYS A 126 9.33 -24.66 28.44
C LYS A 126 9.07 -25.32 27.09
N GLN A 127 8.67 -26.60 27.08
CA GLN A 127 8.34 -27.30 25.84
C GLN A 127 6.97 -26.88 25.30
N LEU A 128 5.99 -26.69 26.18
CA LEU A 128 4.65 -26.24 25.80
C LEU A 128 4.63 -24.77 25.33
N ASN A 129 5.56 -23.92 25.78
CA ASN A 129 5.68 -22.51 25.36
C ASN A 129 6.24 -22.30 23.92
N ARG A 130 6.34 -23.34 23.09
CA ARG A 130 7.00 -23.26 21.76
C ARG A 130 5.97 -23.09 20.64
N PHE A 131 5.51 -21.86 20.41
CA PHE A 131 4.48 -21.51 19.41
C PHE A 131 5.00 -20.80 18.15
N GLY A 132 6.32 -20.64 17.98
CA GLY A 132 6.93 -19.65 17.06
C GLY A 132 6.55 -19.68 15.56
N ASN A 133 5.98 -20.76 15.02
CA ASN A 133 5.50 -20.80 13.62
C ASN A 133 3.99 -20.54 13.49
N THR A 134 3.35 -20.03 14.54
CA THR A 134 1.89 -19.89 14.63
C THR A 134 1.53 -18.45 14.96
N ALA A 135 0.26 -18.09 14.78
CA ALA A 135 -0.23 -16.76 15.15
C ALA A 135 -0.29 -16.53 16.67
N PHE A 136 0.15 -17.48 17.49
CA PHE A 136 -0.04 -17.45 18.94
C PHE A 136 1.28 -17.33 19.71
N HIS A 137 1.19 -16.79 20.92
CA HIS A 137 2.25 -16.83 21.92
C HIS A 137 1.64 -17.10 23.30
N ALA A 138 2.37 -17.79 24.18
CA ALA A 138 1.85 -18.05 25.52
C ALA A 138 2.10 -16.85 26.44
N LEU A 139 1.04 -16.40 27.11
CA LEU A 139 1.08 -15.46 28.21
C LEU A 139 1.48 -16.15 29.52
N ASP A 140 0.97 -17.37 29.74
CA ASP A 140 1.30 -18.22 30.88
C ASP A 140 1.17 -19.71 30.51
N VAL A 141 1.94 -20.56 31.18
CA VAL A 141 1.91 -22.02 31.01
C VAL A 141 1.91 -22.70 32.37
N GLN A 142 0.78 -23.32 32.71
CA GLN A 142 0.59 -24.01 33.99
C GLN A 142 0.66 -25.52 33.81
N VAL A 143 1.42 -26.19 34.68
CA VAL A 143 1.57 -27.65 34.70
C VAL A 143 1.02 -28.17 36.03
N GLN A 144 -0.14 -28.81 35.97
CA GLN A 144 -0.90 -29.33 37.11
C GLN A 144 -1.01 -30.86 37.03
N CYS A 145 0.15 -31.53 37.04
CA CYS A 145 0.22 -32.99 37.13
C CYS A 145 0.32 -33.43 38.59
N LYS A 146 -0.25 -34.59 38.95
CA LYS A 146 -0.24 -35.10 40.33
C LYS A 146 1.15 -35.53 40.80
N GLN A 147 2.00 -35.92 39.86
CA GLN A 147 3.38 -36.34 40.08
C GLN A 147 4.28 -35.67 39.04
N PRO A 148 5.59 -35.56 39.30
CA PRO A 148 6.57 -35.01 38.36
C PRO A 148 6.88 -36.05 37.26
N TRP A 149 5.94 -36.23 36.34
CA TRP A 149 6.06 -37.20 35.25
C TRP A 149 7.15 -36.85 34.25
N PHE A 150 7.78 -37.87 33.69
CA PHE A 150 8.63 -37.76 32.51
C PHE A 150 7.75 -37.76 31.25
N LEU A 151 7.70 -36.62 30.55
CA LEU A 151 6.94 -36.46 29.32
C LEU A 151 7.88 -36.24 28.13
N PRO A 152 7.90 -37.14 27.13
CA PRO A 152 8.70 -36.95 25.93
C PRO A 152 8.33 -35.65 25.19
N ALA A 153 9.33 -34.95 24.67
CA ALA A 153 9.12 -33.73 23.90
C ALA A 153 8.23 -33.97 22.66
N SER A 154 8.33 -35.15 22.03
CA SER A 154 7.47 -35.56 20.92
C SER A 154 5.99 -35.61 21.30
N GLN A 155 5.68 -36.14 22.48
CA GLN A 155 4.32 -36.23 23.00
C GLN A 155 3.76 -34.83 23.32
N LEU A 156 4.55 -33.98 24.00
CA LEU A 156 4.16 -32.60 24.28
C LEU A 156 3.94 -31.79 22.99
N ASN A 157 4.79 -31.99 21.99
CA ASN A 157 4.65 -31.35 20.69
C ASN A 157 3.37 -31.79 19.96
N GLN A 158 3.03 -33.08 20.02
CA GLN A 158 1.79 -33.60 19.43
C GLN A 158 0.56 -33.01 20.13
N LEU A 159 0.53 -33.09 21.47
CA LEU A 159 -0.55 -32.56 22.29
C LEU A 159 -0.77 -31.06 22.05
N ARG A 160 0.32 -30.28 21.93
CA ARG A 160 0.27 -28.86 21.59
C ARG A 160 -0.30 -28.61 20.19
N ARG A 161 0.13 -29.38 19.18
CA ARG A 161 -0.38 -29.25 17.80
C ARG A 161 -1.88 -29.54 17.72
N ASP A 162 -2.33 -30.60 18.38
CA ASP A 162 -3.74 -31.01 18.36
C ASP A 162 -4.62 -30.01 19.10
N ALA A 163 -4.19 -29.52 20.27
CA ALA A 163 -4.92 -28.50 21.02
C ALA A 163 -5.00 -27.18 20.24
N LEU A 164 -3.93 -26.81 19.54
CA LEU A 164 -3.90 -25.62 18.70
C LEU A 164 -4.82 -25.73 17.49
N ALA A 165 -4.83 -26.88 16.81
CA ALA A 165 -5.74 -27.12 15.69
C ALA A 165 -7.21 -27.02 16.12
N GLN A 166 -7.55 -27.53 17.31
CA GLN A 166 -8.89 -27.39 17.88
C GLN A 166 -9.21 -25.92 18.23
N LEU A 167 -8.24 -25.18 18.79
CA LEU A 167 -8.40 -23.76 19.10
C LEU A 167 -8.68 -22.95 17.83
N GLU A 168 -7.89 -23.17 16.77
CA GLU A 168 -8.05 -22.50 15.48
C GLU A 168 -9.41 -22.80 14.84
N HIS A 169 -9.86 -24.06 14.91
CA HIS A 169 -11.19 -24.45 14.46
C HIS A 169 -12.29 -23.71 15.23
N ASN A 170 -12.22 -23.70 16.56
CA ASN A 170 -13.22 -23.06 17.40
C ASN A 170 -13.25 -21.54 17.21
N ARG A 171 -12.08 -20.92 17.04
CA ARG A 171 -11.94 -19.49 16.74
C ARG A 171 -12.54 -19.14 15.37
N ALA A 172 -12.31 -19.97 14.36
CA ALA A 172 -12.90 -19.79 13.03
C ALA A 172 -14.42 -19.98 13.05
N ALA A 173 -14.93 -20.97 13.79
CA ALA A 173 -16.36 -21.24 13.93
C ALA A 173 -17.09 -20.13 14.70
N GLY A 174 -16.44 -19.53 15.70
CA GLY A 174 -17.01 -18.42 16.47
C GLY A 174 -16.84 -17.04 15.86
N TYR A 175 -16.07 -16.91 14.78
CA TYR A 175 -15.83 -15.62 14.12
C TYR A 175 -17.15 -14.97 13.70
N LYS A 176 -17.44 -13.80 14.27
CA LYS A 176 -18.52 -12.94 13.86
C LYS A 176 -17.95 -11.79 13.03
N ARG A 177 -18.36 -11.71 11.77
CA ARG A 177 -17.99 -10.58 10.90
C ARG A 177 -18.48 -9.28 11.56
N PRO A 178 -17.61 -8.28 11.80
CA PRO A 178 -18.03 -6.99 12.29
C PRO A 178 -19.13 -6.42 11.39
N GLU A 179 -20.17 -5.84 12.02
CA GLU A 179 -21.20 -5.17 11.27
C GLU A 179 -20.62 -3.97 10.51
N ARG A 180 -21.23 -3.66 9.37
CA ARG A 180 -20.84 -2.48 8.61
C ARG A 180 -21.11 -1.24 9.47
N ALA A 181 -20.12 -0.35 9.56
CA ALA A 181 -20.31 0.93 10.23
C ALA A 181 -21.53 1.67 9.66
N ALA A 182 -22.32 2.28 10.54
CA ALA A 182 -23.45 3.09 10.14
C ALA A 182 -22.97 4.24 9.23
N PRO A 183 -23.62 4.48 8.08
CA PRO A 183 -23.34 5.67 7.26
C PRO A 183 -23.57 6.95 8.06
N VAL A 184 -22.74 7.96 7.80
CA VAL A 184 -22.93 9.31 8.35
C VAL A 184 -24.16 9.96 7.71
N GLU A 185 -25.01 10.58 8.53
CA GLU A 185 -26.22 11.28 8.09
C GLU A 185 -26.24 12.73 8.65
N PRO A 186 -26.39 13.77 7.80
CA PRO A 186 -26.54 13.69 6.35
C PRO A 186 -25.24 13.28 5.66
N PRO A 187 -25.30 12.81 4.39
CA PRO A 187 -24.12 12.44 3.63
C PRO A 187 -23.14 13.60 3.51
N VAL A 188 -21.85 13.32 3.64
CA VAL A 188 -20.80 14.34 3.52
C VAL A 188 -20.78 14.85 2.07
N PRO A 189 -20.76 16.17 1.82
CA PRO A 189 -20.71 16.69 0.46
C PRO A 189 -19.40 16.33 -0.23
N PHE A 190 -19.45 15.98 -1.50
CA PHE A 190 -18.28 15.79 -2.34
C PHE A 190 -17.63 17.17 -2.64
N PRO A 191 -16.30 17.28 -2.75
CA PRO A 191 -15.63 18.58 -2.92
C PRO A 191 -16.02 19.35 -4.19
N GLU A 192 -16.44 18.65 -5.24
CA GLU A 192 -16.83 19.21 -6.53
C GLU A 192 -18.32 18.99 -6.76
N ASP A 193 -19.01 19.95 -7.38
CA ASP A 193 -20.45 19.85 -7.72
C ASP A 193 -20.70 19.29 -9.13
N THR A 194 -19.64 19.20 -9.94
CA THR A 194 -19.69 18.84 -11.36
C THR A 194 -18.54 17.88 -11.68
N LEU A 195 -18.89 16.67 -12.10
CA LEU A 195 -17.95 15.64 -12.52
C LEU A 195 -18.02 15.47 -14.03
N THR A 196 -16.87 15.64 -14.69
CA THR A 196 -16.73 15.36 -16.13
C THR A 196 -16.41 13.89 -16.37
N TYR A 197 -16.30 13.46 -17.64
CA TYR A 197 -15.88 12.09 -18.00
C TYR A 197 -14.58 11.62 -17.33
N LEU A 198 -13.72 12.57 -16.91
CA LEU A 198 -12.45 12.29 -16.20
C LEU A 198 -12.65 11.68 -14.81
N ALA A 199 -13.84 11.83 -14.21
CA ALA A 199 -14.19 11.22 -12.93
C ALA A 199 -14.48 9.71 -13.03
N ASN A 200 -14.50 9.15 -14.25
CA ASN A 200 -14.70 7.73 -14.53
C ASN A 200 -15.95 7.13 -13.85
N VAL A 201 -17.06 7.90 -13.84
CA VAL A 201 -18.34 7.42 -13.30
C VAL A 201 -19.04 6.55 -14.35
N LEU A 202 -18.78 5.24 -14.29
CA LEU A 202 -19.20 4.30 -15.32
C LEU A 202 -20.53 3.58 -15.02
N ASN A 203 -20.82 3.32 -13.74
CA ASN A 203 -21.98 2.53 -13.32
C ASN A 203 -22.98 3.35 -12.48
N HIS A 204 -24.22 2.85 -12.41
CA HIS A 204 -25.32 3.52 -11.71
C HIS A 204 -25.04 3.71 -10.21
N GLN A 205 -24.43 2.74 -9.53
CA GLN A 205 -24.14 2.85 -8.09
C GLN A 205 -23.14 3.96 -7.80
N ALA A 206 -22.13 4.13 -8.65
CA ALA A 206 -21.19 5.23 -8.56
C ALA A 206 -21.89 6.58 -8.82
N HIS A 207 -22.74 6.65 -9.84
CA HIS A 207 -23.52 7.86 -10.09
C HIS A 207 -24.40 8.24 -8.90
N ASP A 208 -25.20 7.30 -8.38
CA ASP A 208 -26.10 7.54 -7.25
C ASP A 208 -25.32 7.92 -5.99
N PHE A 209 -24.12 7.37 -5.81
CA PHE A 209 -23.21 7.79 -4.75
C PHE A 209 -22.86 9.27 -4.88
N TYR A 210 -22.44 9.75 -6.05
CA TYR A 210 -22.06 11.16 -6.25
C TYR A 210 -23.25 12.10 -6.07
N ILE A 211 -24.43 11.76 -6.62
CA ILE A 211 -25.66 12.54 -6.40
C ILE A 211 -26.02 12.60 -4.91
N LYS A 212 -25.92 11.47 -4.18
CA LYS A 212 -26.15 11.42 -2.73
C LYS A 212 -25.21 12.36 -1.96
N HIS A 213 -24.00 12.61 -2.48
CA HIS A 213 -23.01 13.50 -1.87
C HIS A 213 -23.05 14.91 -2.49
N GLY A 214 -24.16 15.32 -3.10
CA GLY A 214 -24.40 16.71 -3.51
C GLY A 214 -23.81 17.11 -4.87
N VAL A 215 -23.28 16.16 -5.64
CA VAL A 215 -22.89 16.43 -7.03
C VAL A 215 -24.15 16.64 -7.87
N GLN A 216 -24.19 17.70 -8.66
CA GLN A 216 -25.35 18.08 -9.48
C GLN A 216 -25.25 17.51 -10.89
N VAL A 217 -24.06 17.54 -11.48
CA VAL A 217 -23.81 17.07 -12.84
C VAL A 217 -22.76 15.98 -12.82
N VAL A 218 -23.11 14.82 -13.36
CA VAL A 218 -22.21 13.67 -13.48
C VAL A 218 -22.21 13.22 -14.93
N ASP A 219 -21.21 13.67 -15.69
CA ASP A 219 -21.01 13.19 -17.05
C ASP A 219 -20.59 11.72 -17.04
N ALA A 220 -20.96 11.01 -18.11
CA ALA A 220 -20.60 9.61 -18.25
C ALA A 220 -19.08 9.45 -18.41
N ALA A 221 -18.54 8.39 -17.84
CA ALA A 221 -17.15 7.98 -18.09
C ALA A 221 -16.85 7.91 -19.60
N TYR A 222 -15.59 8.10 -19.97
CA TYR A 222 -15.14 8.04 -21.37
C TYR A 222 -15.53 6.71 -22.04
N GLU A 223 -15.47 5.61 -21.28
CA GLU A 223 -15.81 4.25 -21.69
C GLU A 223 -17.32 4.00 -21.87
N ALA A 224 -18.17 4.98 -21.57
CA ALA A 224 -19.60 4.92 -21.85
C ALA A 224 -19.94 5.31 -23.31
N ASP A 225 -18.92 5.50 -24.16
CA ASP A 225 -19.04 5.76 -25.60
C ASP A 225 -19.74 7.07 -25.97
N GLN A 226 -19.82 8.02 -25.04
CA GLN A 226 -20.52 9.31 -25.26
C GLN A 226 -19.58 10.38 -25.83
N GLU A 227 -18.28 10.27 -25.58
CA GLU A 227 -17.25 11.19 -26.05
C GLU A 227 -16.61 10.68 -27.35
N LEU A 228 -17.29 10.88 -28.48
CA LEU A 228 -16.82 10.47 -29.81
C LEU A 228 -15.82 11.46 -30.43
N GLY A 229 -15.65 12.64 -29.80
CA GLY A 229 -14.78 13.72 -30.25
C GLY A 229 -13.31 13.55 -29.83
N GLU A 230 -12.53 14.60 -30.05
CA GLU A 230 -11.17 14.69 -29.50
C GLU A 230 -11.20 15.20 -28.06
N VAL A 231 -10.90 14.30 -27.13
CA VAL A 231 -10.88 14.59 -25.69
C VAL A 231 -9.54 14.23 -25.07
N SER A 232 -9.30 14.70 -23.85
CA SER A 232 -8.05 14.42 -23.13
C SER A 232 -8.09 13.00 -22.59
N LEU A 233 -7.25 12.12 -23.14
CA LEU A 233 -7.12 10.73 -22.71
C LEU A 233 -6.13 10.57 -21.56
N MET A 234 -5.16 11.49 -21.47
CA MET A 234 -4.18 11.53 -20.41
C MET A 234 -3.78 12.96 -20.12
N ILE A 235 -3.72 13.33 -18.84
CA ILE A 235 -3.22 14.62 -18.35
C ILE A 235 -1.97 14.31 -17.52
N THR A 236 -0.85 14.94 -17.83
CA THR A 236 0.42 14.70 -17.14
C THR A 236 1.19 16.00 -16.89
N LYS A 237 1.95 16.04 -15.80
CA LYS A 237 2.89 17.13 -15.51
C LYS A 237 4.16 17.05 -16.35
N HIS A 238 4.48 15.86 -16.89
CA HIS A 238 5.59 15.73 -17.85
C HIS A 238 5.23 16.47 -19.14
N CYS A 239 6.14 17.33 -19.63
CA CYS A 239 5.86 18.20 -20.77
C CYS A 239 6.94 18.01 -21.84
N VAL A 240 6.56 17.48 -23.01
CA VAL A 240 7.49 17.28 -24.13
C VAL A 240 8.13 18.60 -24.58
N ARG A 241 7.39 19.71 -24.56
CA ARG A 241 7.97 21.04 -24.82
C ARG A 241 9.07 21.41 -23.84
N PHE A 242 8.96 21.01 -22.57
CA PHE A 242 10.03 21.22 -21.60
C PHE A 242 11.26 20.37 -21.92
N SER A 243 11.06 19.08 -22.23
CA SER A 243 12.15 18.17 -22.59
C SER A 243 12.87 18.55 -23.88
N MET A 244 12.20 19.23 -24.80
CA MET A 244 12.77 19.71 -26.06
C MET A 244 13.23 21.17 -26.00
N SER A 245 13.29 21.79 -24.81
CA SER A 245 13.67 23.21 -24.63
C SER A 245 12.78 24.22 -25.37
N LEU A 246 11.52 23.84 -25.64
CA LEU A 246 10.47 24.65 -26.29
C LEU A 246 9.47 25.25 -25.27
N CYS A 247 9.77 25.17 -23.97
CA CYS A 247 8.87 25.64 -22.92
C CYS A 247 8.93 27.17 -22.77
N PRO A 248 7.79 27.87 -22.85
CA PRO A 248 7.77 29.33 -22.75
C PRO A 248 8.13 29.83 -21.34
N LYS A 249 7.95 28.99 -20.31
CA LYS A 249 8.40 29.30 -18.95
C LYS A 249 9.93 29.30 -18.81
N GLN A 250 10.64 28.48 -19.59
CA GLN A 250 12.11 28.47 -19.61
C GLN A 250 12.68 29.68 -20.37
N ALA A 251 12.00 30.12 -21.43
CA ALA A 251 12.41 31.27 -22.24
C ALA A 251 12.11 32.65 -21.61
N LYS A 252 11.43 32.69 -20.46
CA LYS A 252 11.05 33.94 -19.78
C LYS A 252 12.29 34.62 -19.18
N GLY A 253 12.84 35.60 -19.90
CA GLY A 253 14.01 36.39 -19.48
C GLY A 253 15.18 36.40 -20.49
N VAL A 254 15.11 35.57 -21.53
CA VAL A 254 16.12 35.54 -22.60
C VAL A 254 15.74 36.56 -23.68
N ILE A 255 16.57 37.59 -23.86
CA ILE A 255 16.38 38.64 -24.86
C ILE A 255 16.53 38.02 -26.25
N GLY A 256 15.51 38.17 -27.12
CA GLY A 256 15.51 37.66 -28.51
C GLY A 256 14.69 36.37 -28.77
N VAL A 257 14.19 35.68 -27.74
CA VAL A 257 13.41 34.42 -27.89
C VAL A 257 11.91 34.60 -27.60
N LYS A 258 11.51 35.79 -27.11
CA LYS A 258 10.10 36.14 -26.95
C LYS A 258 9.43 36.32 -28.32
N GLY A 259 8.75 35.29 -28.79
CA GLY A 259 7.93 35.32 -30.02
C GLY A 259 8.35 34.33 -31.11
N THR A 260 9.55 33.74 -31.02
CA THR A 260 10.11 32.87 -32.07
C THR A 260 9.64 31.41 -31.95
N ILE A 261 9.26 30.96 -30.75
CA ILE A 261 8.79 29.58 -30.51
C ILE A 261 7.27 29.50 -30.71
N LYS A 262 6.80 29.63 -31.95
CA LYS A 262 5.50 29.08 -32.34
C LYS A 262 5.68 27.57 -32.45
N ALA A 263 5.53 26.87 -31.32
CA ALA A 263 5.54 25.42 -31.33
C ALA A 263 4.35 24.95 -32.17
N GLU A 264 4.63 24.41 -33.36
CA GLU A 264 3.67 23.67 -34.16
C GLU A 264 3.02 22.58 -33.29
N PRO A 265 1.75 22.19 -33.57
CA PRO A 265 1.09 21.15 -32.80
C PRO A 265 1.94 19.87 -32.78
N LEU A 266 2.39 19.48 -31.59
CA LEU A 266 3.15 18.25 -31.39
C LEU A 266 2.18 17.07 -31.38
N HIS A 267 2.62 15.95 -31.94
CA HIS A 267 1.82 14.73 -31.99
C HIS A 267 2.65 13.55 -31.50
N LEU A 268 2.03 12.64 -30.76
CA LEU A 268 2.58 11.32 -30.47
C LEU A 268 2.10 10.36 -31.55
N ILE A 269 3.04 9.64 -32.15
CA ILE A 269 2.74 8.61 -33.15
C ILE A 269 2.96 7.25 -32.52
N ASN A 270 1.92 6.44 -32.45
CA ASN A 270 1.99 5.05 -32.00
C ASN A 270 1.46 4.13 -33.11
N GLY A 271 2.35 3.58 -33.92
CA GLY A 271 1.97 2.84 -35.12
C GLY A 271 1.16 3.69 -36.10
N LYS A 272 -0.12 3.35 -36.29
CA LYS A 272 -1.05 4.10 -37.17
C LYS A 272 -1.77 5.25 -36.45
N GLU A 273 -1.53 5.43 -35.15
CA GLU A 273 -2.22 6.41 -34.35
C GLU A 273 -1.48 7.73 -34.30
N LYS A 274 -2.23 8.82 -34.38
CA LYS A 274 -1.73 10.18 -34.21
C LYS A 274 -2.53 10.83 -33.09
N LEU A 275 -1.89 11.02 -31.94
CA LEU A 275 -2.47 11.70 -30.78
C LEU A 275 -1.94 13.12 -30.71
N THR A 276 -2.81 14.09 -30.52
CA THR A 276 -2.44 15.51 -30.50
C THR A 276 -2.05 15.92 -29.08
N LEU A 277 -0.94 16.63 -28.93
CA LEU A 277 -0.52 17.18 -27.65
C LEU A 277 -1.04 18.61 -27.48
N ARG A 278 -1.83 18.84 -26.43
CA ARG A 278 -2.20 20.19 -25.98
C ARG A 278 -1.44 20.53 -24.71
N PHE A 279 -1.02 21.77 -24.58
CA PHE A 279 -0.17 22.22 -23.46
C PHE A 279 -0.86 23.35 -22.71
N ASP A 280 -1.32 23.09 -21.50
CA ASP A 280 -1.77 24.13 -20.60
C ASP A 280 -0.62 24.58 -19.70
N CYS A 281 0.01 25.69 -20.08
CA CYS A 281 1.14 26.23 -19.35
C CYS A 281 0.74 26.82 -17.99
N LYS A 282 -0.53 27.11 -17.71
CA LYS A 282 -0.94 27.70 -16.42
C LYS A 282 -0.82 26.67 -15.27
N PRO A 283 -1.55 25.53 -15.28
CA PRO A 283 -1.37 24.44 -14.31
C PRO A 283 -0.14 23.56 -14.61
N CYS A 284 0.58 23.84 -15.71
CA CYS A 284 1.76 23.11 -16.17
C CYS A 284 1.42 21.65 -16.51
N GLU A 285 0.46 21.47 -17.41
CA GLU A 285 -0.08 20.19 -17.82
C GLU A 285 0.06 19.99 -19.33
N MET A 286 0.37 18.75 -19.71
CA MET A 286 0.31 18.27 -21.07
C MET A 286 -0.84 17.28 -21.19
N HIS A 287 -1.73 17.55 -22.13
CA HIS A 287 -2.87 16.73 -22.46
C HIS A 287 -2.56 15.94 -23.72
N VAL A 288 -2.71 14.62 -23.63
CA VAL A 288 -2.70 13.74 -24.79
C VAL A 288 -4.13 13.58 -25.25
N VAL A 289 -4.42 14.14 -26.42
CA VAL A 289 -5.76 14.23 -26.98
C VAL A 289 -5.91 13.22 -28.11
N GLY A 290 -7.02 12.49 -28.09
CA GLY A 290 -7.32 11.49 -29.10
C GLY A 290 -8.82 11.25 -29.24
N LYS A 291 -9.18 10.45 -30.24
CA LYS A 291 -10.55 10.00 -30.49
C LYS A 291 -10.68 8.52 -30.11
N ILE A 292 -11.86 8.12 -29.65
CA ILE A 292 -12.13 6.71 -29.40
C ILE A 292 -12.08 5.91 -30.70
N LYS A 293 -11.47 4.72 -30.65
CA LYS A 293 -11.36 3.84 -31.81
C LYS A 293 -12.69 3.13 -32.06
N PRO A 294 -13.12 2.98 -33.33
CA PRO A 294 -14.26 2.13 -33.67
C PRO A 294 -14.11 0.69 -33.18
N GLY A 295 -12.89 0.14 -33.19
CA GLY A 295 -12.63 -1.21 -32.68
C GLY A 295 -12.81 -1.35 -31.16
N VAL A 296 -12.49 -0.29 -30.40
CA VAL A 296 -12.70 -0.25 -28.94
C VAL A 296 -14.19 -0.21 -28.63
N LEU A 297 -14.95 0.64 -29.35
CA LEU A 297 -16.42 0.68 -29.27
C LEU A 297 -17.05 -0.69 -29.58
N GLN A 298 -16.54 -1.39 -30.60
CA GLN A 298 -17.04 -2.71 -30.96
C GLN A 298 -16.73 -3.76 -29.88
N GLN A 299 -15.51 -3.74 -29.33
CA GLN A 299 -15.09 -4.63 -28.25
C GLN A 299 -15.90 -4.40 -26.98
N GLN A 300 -16.17 -3.14 -26.60
CA GLN A 300 -17.02 -2.80 -25.47
C GLN A 300 -18.45 -3.29 -25.67
N LYS A 301 -19.04 -3.08 -26.86
CA LYS A 301 -20.37 -3.63 -27.19
C LYS A 301 -20.42 -5.15 -27.07
N GLN A 302 -19.37 -5.85 -27.49
CA GLN A 302 -19.25 -7.30 -27.32
C GLN A 302 -19.13 -7.70 -25.85
N ALA A 303 -18.32 -7.01 -25.05
CA ALA A 303 -18.17 -7.25 -23.62
C ALA A 303 -19.49 -7.02 -22.85
N VAL A 304 -20.25 -5.98 -23.21
CA VAL A 304 -21.58 -5.72 -22.64
C VAL A 304 -22.59 -6.80 -23.05
N ALA A 305 -22.54 -7.28 -24.29
CA ALA A 305 -23.40 -8.37 -24.74
C ALA A 305 -23.06 -9.68 -24.00
N GLN A 306 -21.78 -9.98 -23.81
CA GLN A 306 -21.29 -11.15 -23.09
C GLN A 306 -21.67 -11.10 -21.60
N SER A 307 -21.48 -9.97 -20.92
CA SER A 307 -21.85 -9.84 -19.50
C SER A 307 -23.35 -10.01 -19.27
N ARG A 308 -24.19 -9.49 -20.18
CA ARG A 308 -25.63 -9.75 -20.19
C ARG A 308 -25.96 -11.23 -20.39
N SER A 309 -25.25 -11.92 -21.29
CA SER A 309 -25.46 -13.35 -21.52
C SER A 309 -25.05 -14.22 -20.33
N GLN A 310 -24.12 -13.75 -19.50
CA GLN A 310 -23.63 -14.41 -18.29
C GLN A 310 -24.45 -14.05 -17.03
N GLY A 311 -25.52 -13.28 -17.17
CA GLY A 311 -26.39 -12.90 -16.04
C GLY A 311 -25.80 -11.87 -15.09
N VAL A 312 -24.71 -11.19 -15.47
CA VAL A 312 -24.14 -10.08 -14.67
C VAL A 312 -24.87 -8.79 -15.07
N PRO A 313 -25.69 -8.18 -14.19
CA PRO A 313 -26.44 -6.98 -14.53
C PRO A 313 -25.52 -5.75 -14.52
N MET A 314 -24.80 -5.53 -15.63
CA MET A 314 -24.15 -4.24 -15.89
C MET A 314 -25.13 -3.35 -16.68
N THR A 315 -25.93 -2.57 -15.95
CA THR A 315 -26.78 -1.52 -16.51
C THR A 315 -25.96 -0.24 -16.66
N PHE A 316 -25.43 -0.02 -17.86
CA PHE A 316 -24.83 1.24 -18.29
C PHE A 316 -25.93 2.24 -18.67
N TYR A 317 -25.66 3.55 -18.49
CA TYR A 317 -26.55 4.61 -18.97
C TYR A 317 -26.83 4.45 -20.46
N ARG A 318 -28.08 4.09 -20.82
CA ARG A 318 -28.51 3.99 -22.23
C ARG A 318 -28.76 5.35 -22.88
N LYS A 319 -28.99 6.40 -22.09
CA LYS A 319 -29.20 7.80 -22.52
C LYS A 319 -28.84 8.74 -21.38
N ARG A 320 -28.31 9.91 -21.73
CA ARG A 320 -28.06 11.06 -20.84
C ARG A 320 -29.35 11.38 -20.06
N PRO A 321 -29.34 11.41 -18.72
CA PRO A 321 -30.42 12.03 -17.97
C PRO A 321 -30.57 13.47 -18.45
N ALA A 322 -31.80 13.91 -18.73
CA ALA A 322 -32.02 15.32 -19.02
C ALA A 322 -31.58 16.13 -17.79
N HIS A 323 -30.75 17.14 -18.01
CA HIS A 323 -30.39 18.11 -16.97
C HIS A 323 -31.67 18.62 -16.30
N LEU A 324 -31.75 18.47 -14.98
CA LEU A 324 -32.74 19.17 -14.14
C LEU A 324 -32.21 20.56 -13.82
#